data_AF-A0A3D1HJ11-F1
#
_entry.id   AF-A0A3D1HJ11-F1
#
_cell.length_a   1.000
_cell.length_b   1.000
_cell.length_c   1.000
_cell.angle_alpha   90.00
_cell.angle_beta   90.00
_cell.angle_gamma   90.00
#
_symmetry.space_group_name_H-M   'P 1'
#
loop_
_entity.id
_entity.type
_entity.pdbx_description
1 polymer ?
#
loop_
_entity_poly.entity_id
_entity_poly.type
_entity_poly.pdbx_seq_one_letter_code
_entity_poly.pdbx_strand_id
1 'polypeptide(L)'
;MFVDNIEQIVWLYKLAPSNLHITDGKEVHEIAVFLVKQKQATDCQELLRFIDVQMPRHTLFILQQGESFRLLVNYKRWKDSNVGTFDVVKSFATQWLTAQLLILRIDDTQSMDMLYESLVRQVASSQIFSSQQNLYQAVMETQEVEAIKKEMESVKKTGNEGTAATEEVCVAQRVS
;
A
#
# COMPACT_ATOMS: atom_id res chain seq x y z
N MET A 1 -4.11 -7.52 22.02
CA MET A 1 -3.54 -8.47 21.04
C MET A 1 -4.11 -8.09 19.67
N PHE A 2 -3.30 -8.05 18.61
CA PHE A 2 -3.67 -7.41 17.32
C PHE A 2 -4.82 -8.12 16.58
N VAL A 3 -5.00 -9.42 16.81
CA VAL A 3 -6.02 -10.26 16.14
C VAL A 3 -7.42 -10.00 16.69
N ASP A 4 -7.55 -9.45 17.91
CA ASP A 4 -8.84 -9.24 18.58
C ASP A 4 -9.76 -8.23 17.85
N ASN A 5 -9.16 -7.40 16.99
CA ASN A 5 -9.81 -6.29 16.29
C ASN A 5 -10.39 -6.69 14.93
N ILE A 6 -10.07 -7.88 14.42
CA ILE A 6 -10.70 -8.43 13.22
C ILE A 6 -11.96 -9.20 13.64
N GLU A 7 -13.08 -8.84 13.05
CA GLU A 7 -14.34 -9.55 13.25
C GLU A 7 -14.50 -10.69 12.26
N GLN A 8 -14.20 -10.42 10.98
CA GLN A 8 -14.44 -11.36 9.89
C GLN A 8 -13.51 -11.06 8.72
N ILE A 9 -13.02 -12.12 8.05
CA ILE A 9 -12.40 -12.04 6.73
C ILE A 9 -13.21 -12.89 5.78
N VAL A 10 -13.70 -12.28 4.70
CA VAL A 10 -14.55 -12.93 3.69
C VAL A 10 -13.88 -12.81 2.32
N TRP A 11 -13.74 -13.91 1.61
CA TRP A 11 -13.38 -13.88 0.19
C TRP A 11 -14.61 -13.51 -0.63
N LEU A 12 -14.64 -12.31 -1.21
CA LEU A 12 -15.78 -11.83 -1.99
C LEU A 12 -15.71 -12.29 -3.44
N TYR A 13 -14.58 -12.02 -4.11
CA TYR A 13 -14.45 -12.22 -5.54
C TYR A 13 -13.09 -12.79 -5.92
N LYS A 14 -13.07 -13.59 -6.98
CA LYS A 14 -11.86 -13.98 -7.71
C LYS A 14 -11.92 -13.32 -9.08
N LEU A 15 -10.93 -12.49 -9.43
CA LEU A 15 -10.78 -11.91 -10.75
C LEU A 15 -9.79 -12.76 -11.54
N ALA A 16 -10.19 -13.24 -12.71
CA ALA A 16 -9.40 -14.13 -13.54
C ALA A 16 -9.73 -13.94 -15.04
N PRO A 17 -8.86 -14.36 -15.97
CA PRO A 17 -9.11 -14.24 -17.41
C PRO A 17 -10.49 -14.76 -17.84
N SER A 18 -10.88 -15.91 -17.28
CA SER A 18 -12.14 -16.60 -17.59
C SER A 18 -13.41 -15.84 -17.20
N ASN A 19 -13.36 -14.91 -16.24
CA ASN A 19 -14.53 -14.15 -15.80
C ASN A 19 -14.53 -12.69 -16.24
N LEU A 20 -13.37 -12.14 -16.60
CA LEU A 20 -13.23 -10.78 -17.11
C LEU A 20 -13.16 -10.70 -18.64
N HIS A 21 -13.05 -11.84 -19.35
CA HIS A 21 -12.84 -11.90 -20.80
C HIS A 21 -11.59 -11.12 -21.26
N ILE A 22 -10.55 -11.15 -20.45
CA ILE A 22 -9.22 -10.56 -20.76
C ILE A 22 -8.18 -11.66 -20.90
N THR A 23 -7.02 -11.35 -21.47
CA THR A 23 -5.96 -12.36 -21.58
C THR A 23 -5.31 -12.62 -20.23
N ASP A 24 -4.75 -13.82 -20.09
CA ASP A 24 -3.87 -14.12 -18.96
C ASP A 24 -2.67 -13.17 -18.92
N GLY A 25 -2.18 -12.91 -17.72
CA GLY A 25 -0.98 -12.11 -17.50
C GLY A 25 0.28 -12.97 -17.57
N LYS A 26 1.43 -12.32 -17.68
CA LYS A 26 2.74 -12.95 -17.53
C LYS A 26 3.09 -13.19 -16.06
N GLU A 27 2.69 -12.25 -15.20
CA GLU A 27 3.01 -12.26 -13.78
C GLU A 27 1.75 -12.44 -12.93
N VAL A 28 0.61 -11.91 -13.39
CA VAL A 28 -0.66 -11.94 -12.68
C VAL A 28 -1.61 -12.89 -13.39
N HIS A 29 -2.02 -13.95 -12.71
CA HIS A 29 -3.00 -14.92 -13.25
C HIS A 29 -4.37 -14.79 -12.60
N GLU A 30 -4.42 -14.32 -11.36
CA GLU A 30 -5.65 -14.06 -10.64
C GLU A 30 -5.45 -12.99 -9.56
N ILE A 31 -6.54 -12.32 -9.19
CA ILE A 31 -6.60 -11.37 -8.08
C ILE A 31 -7.74 -11.79 -7.15
N ALA A 32 -7.43 -12.05 -5.88
CA ALA A 32 -8.42 -12.36 -4.86
C ALA A 32 -8.84 -11.10 -4.09
N VAL A 33 -10.14 -10.83 -4.02
CA VAL A 33 -10.70 -9.67 -3.32
C VAL A 33 -11.28 -10.12 -1.99
N PHE A 34 -10.73 -9.60 -0.89
CA PHE A 34 -11.16 -9.93 0.47
C PHE A 34 -11.83 -8.74 1.14
N LEU A 35 -12.95 -8.97 1.82
CA LEU A 35 -13.54 -8.04 2.77
C LEU A 35 -13.05 -8.38 4.17
N VAL A 36 -12.47 -7.40 4.85
CA VAL A 36 -11.96 -7.49 6.22
C VAL A 36 -12.81 -6.57 7.08
N LYS A 37 -13.70 -7.15 7.89
CA LYS A 37 -14.51 -6.41 8.85
C LYS A 37 -13.73 -6.24 10.15
N GLN A 38 -13.64 -5.01 10.62
CA GLN A 38 -12.94 -4.65 11.84
C GLN A 38 -13.92 -4.13 12.89
N LYS A 39 -13.72 -4.55 14.14
CA LYS A 39 -14.54 -4.09 15.28
C LYS A 39 -14.30 -2.60 15.59
N GLN A 40 -13.07 -2.14 15.37
CA GLN A 40 -12.63 -0.78 15.62
C GLN A 40 -11.51 -0.38 14.66
N ALA A 41 -11.29 0.93 14.50
CA ALA A 41 -10.22 1.50 13.69
C ALA A 41 -8.88 1.07 14.28
N THR A 42 -8.28 0.02 13.72
CA THR A 42 -6.93 -0.40 14.09
C THR A 42 -6.14 -0.64 12.83
N ASP A 43 -4.88 -0.23 12.88
CA ASP A 43 -3.95 -0.57 11.84
C ASP A 43 -3.67 -2.09 11.86
N CYS A 44 -4.28 -2.79 10.90
CA CYS A 44 -4.06 -4.22 10.67
C CYS A 44 -3.18 -4.47 9.44
N GLN A 45 -2.52 -3.43 8.92
CA GLN A 45 -1.74 -3.51 7.69
C GLN A 45 -0.64 -4.58 7.77
N GLU A 46 0.08 -4.68 8.89
CA GLU A 46 1.10 -5.74 9.06
C GLU A 46 0.51 -7.15 9.10
N LEU A 47 -0.68 -7.33 9.70
CA LEU A 47 -1.37 -8.62 9.70
C LEU A 47 -1.81 -8.99 8.28
N LEU A 48 -2.41 -8.05 7.55
CA LEU A 48 -2.83 -8.28 6.18
C LEU A 48 -1.64 -8.54 5.26
N ARG A 49 -0.52 -7.84 5.47
CA ARG A 49 0.75 -8.10 4.77
C ARG A 49 1.25 -9.51 5.05
N PHE A 50 1.23 -9.95 6.32
CA PHE A 50 1.64 -11.31 6.69
C PHE A 50 0.77 -12.37 6.01
N ILE A 51 -0.56 -12.21 6.06
CA ILE A 51 -1.50 -13.12 5.40
C ILE A 51 -1.24 -13.15 3.89
N ASP A 52 -1.04 -12.00 3.27
CA ASP A 52 -0.87 -11.87 1.83
C ASP A 52 0.43 -12.49 1.30
N VAL A 53 1.53 -12.44 2.07
CA VAL A 53 2.78 -13.13 1.72
C VAL A 53 2.59 -14.66 1.67
N GLN A 54 1.71 -15.21 2.51
CA GLN A 54 1.41 -16.65 2.52
C GLN A 54 0.45 -17.07 1.39
N MET A 55 -0.07 -16.12 0.62
CA MET A 55 -0.98 -16.40 -0.49
C MET A 55 -0.21 -16.33 -1.82
N PRO A 56 -0.14 -17.44 -2.60
CA PRO A 56 0.54 -17.48 -3.88
C PRO A 56 -0.33 -16.87 -5.02
N ARG A 57 -0.96 -15.71 -4.76
CA ARG A 57 -1.84 -14.99 -5.68
C ARG A 57 -1.88 -13.51 -5.33
N HIS A 58 -2.17 -12.63 -6.28
CA HIS A 58 -2.34 -11.21 -6.00
C HIS A 58 -3.63 -10.96 -5.22
N THR A 59 -3.66 -9.95 -4.36
CA THR A 59 -4.82 -9.69 -3.50
C THR A 59 -5.17 -8.21 -3.43
N LEU A 60 -6.46 -7.94 -3.20
CA LEU A 60 -6.99 -6.63 -2.88
C LEU A 60 -7.85 -6.77 -1.62
N PHE A 61 -7.56 -5.96 -0.61
CA PHE A 61 -8.33 -5.94 0.63
C PHE A 61 -9.26 -4.73 0.64
N ILE A 62 -10.52 -4.99 0.98
CA ILE A 62 -11.51 -3.98 1.34
C ILE A 62 -11.64 -4.07 2.86
N LEU A 63 -11.17 -3.05 3.58
CA LEU A 63 -11.34 -3.00 5.03
C LEU A 63 -12.63 -2.23 5.31
N GLN A 64 -13.47 -2.78 6.17
CA GLN A 64 -14.73 -2.19 6.59
C GLN A 64 -14.73 -1.95 8.09
N GLN A 65 -15.14 -0.75 8.48
CA GLN A 65 -15.42 -0.38 9.86
C GLN A 65 -16.74 0.40 9.90
N GLY A 66 -17.80 -0.23 10.41
CA GLY A 66 -19.16 0.32 10.30
C GLY A 66 -19.51 0.58 8.83
N GLU A 67 -19.82 1.84 8.51
CA GLU A 67 -20.16 2.32 7.16
C GLU A 67 -18.95 2.93 6.39
N SER A 68 -17.76 2.87 6.98
CA SER A 68 -16.52 3.37 6.40
C SER A 68 -15.71 2.22 5.80
N PHE A 69 -15.13 2.47 4.64
CA PHE A 69 -14.36 1.50 3.86
C PHE A 69 -13.02 2.09 3.42
N ARG A 70 -11.99 1.26 3.31
CA ARG A 70 -10.76 1.62 2.58
C ARG A 70 -10.25 0.45 1.78
N LEU A 71 -9.52 0.74 0.72
CA LEU A 71 -8.81 -0.27 -0.05
C LEU A 71 -7.37 -0.36 0.45
N LEU A 72 -6.84 -1.56 0.47
CA LEU A 72 -5.43 -1.85 0.72
C LEU A 72 -4.95 -2.86 -0.33
N VAL A 73 -3.81 -2.57 -0.94
CA VAL A 73 -3.09 -3.51 -1.80
C VAL A 73 -1.64 -3.59 -1.31
N ASN A 74 -1.14 -4.81 -1.12
CA ASN A 74 0.30 -4.99 -0.95
C ASN A 74 0.88 -5.29 -2.33
N TYR A 75 1.50 -4.28 -2.94
CA TYR A 75 2.17 -4.47 -4.21
C TYR A 75 3.34 -5.42 -4.02
N LYS A 76 3.14 -6.66 -4.48
CA LYS A 76 4.10 -7.75 -4.40
C LYS A 76 4.50 -8.25 -5.77
N ARG A 77 5.67 -8.88 -5.85
CA ARG A 77 6.21 -9.50 -7.06
C ARG A 77 6.71 -10.90 -6.76
N TRP A 78 6.74 -11.75 -7.78
CA TRP A 78 7.35 -13.06 -7.65
C TRP A 78 8.81 -12.91 -7.22
N LYS A 79 9.13 -13.55 -6.10
CA LYS A 79 10.52 -13.80 -5.71
C LYS A 79 11.01 -15.05 -6.45
N ASP A 80 10.20 -16.09 -6.42
CA ASP A 80 10.36 -17.33 -7.18
C ASP A 80 8.97 -17.83 -7.58
N SER A 81 8.66 -17.72 -8.87
CA SER A 81 7.37 -18.15 -9.44
C SER A 81 7.21 -19.67 -9.48
N ASN A 82 8.30 -20.44 -9.49
CA ASN A 82 8.24 -21.91 -9.48
C ASN A 82 7.84 -22.43 -8.10
N VAL A 83 8.28 -21.76 -7.04
CA VAL A 83 7.98 -22.11 -5.64
C VAL A 83 6.72 -21.41 -5.14
N GLY A 84 6.21 -20.43 -5.88
CA GLY A 84 4.99 -19.70 -5.51
C GLY A 84 5.22 -18.63 -4.44
N THR A 85 6.43 -18.08 -4.34
CA THR A 85 6.81 -17.12 -3.30
C THR A 85 6.84 -15.69 -3.80
N PHE A 86 6.35 -14.78 -2.96
CA PHE A 86 6.27 -13.35 -3.26
C PHE A 86 7.11 -12.53 -2.27
N ASP A 87 7.68 -11.45 -2.77
CA ASP A 87 8.20 -10.36 -1.94
C ASP A 87 7.26 -9.14 -2.07
N VAL A 88 6.80 -8.63 -0.93
CA VAL A 88 6.01 -7.38 -0.88
C VAL A 88 6.98 -6.21 -1.03
N VAL A 89 6.81 -5.44 -2.09
CA VAL A 89 7.64 -4.27 -2.41
C VAL A 89 7.16 -3.05 -1.64
N LYS A 90 5.85 -2.77 -1.65
CA LYS A 90 5.24 -1.65 -0.91
C LYS A 90 3.74 -1.89 -0.72
N SER A 91 3.19 -1.43 0.39
CA SER A 91 1.75 -1.43 0.63
C SER A 91 1.15 -0.06 0.37
N PHE A 92 0.00 -0.01 -0.26
CA PHE A 92 -0.75 1.20 -0.55
C PHE A 92 -2.16 1.08 0.00
N ALA A 93 -2.66 2.16 0.57
CA ALA A 93 -4.03 2.22 1.07
C ALA A 93 -4.70 3.53 0.70
N THR A 94 -5.99 3.49 0.39
CA THR A 94 -6.78 4.71 0.27
C THR A 94 -7.04 5.31 1.66
N GLN A 95 -7.52 6.54 1.69
CA GLN A 95 -8.22 7.07 2.86
C GLN A 95 -9.51 6.26 3.13
N TRP A 96 -10.07 6.43 4.32
CA TRP A 96 -11.40 5.91 4.63
C TRP A 96 -12.47 6.71 3.89
N LEU A 97 -13.36 6.00 3.22
CA LEU A 97 -14.40 6.52 2.33
C LEU A 97 -15.73 5.86 2.67
N THR A 98 -16.85 6.49 2.30
CA THR A 98 -18.14 5.81 2.32
C THR A 98 -18.25 4.83 1.14
N ALA A 99 -19.17 3.87 1.22
CA ALA A 99 -19.39 2.89 0.16
C ALA A 99 -19.61 3.53 -1.22
N GLN A 100 -20.29 4.68 -1.29
CA GLN A 100 -20.61 5.37 -2.56
C GLN A 100 -19.38 6.03 -3.20
N LEU A 101 -18.36 6.35 -2.40
CA LEU A 101 -17.12 6.96 -2.86
C LEU A 101 -16.03 5.92 -3.16
N LEU A 102 -16.22 4.68 -2.73
CA LEU A 102 -15.30 3.58 -2.96
C LEU A 102 -15.47 3.01 -4.38
N ILE A 103 -14.89 3.68 -5.36
CA ILE A 103 -14.99 3.29 -6.77
C ILE A 103 -13.64 2.74 -7.25
N LEU A 104 -13.67 1.52 -7.80
CA LEU A 104 -12.59 0.94 -8.59
C LEU A 104 -13.07 0.74 -10.01
N ARG A 105 -12.29 1.25 -10.96
CA ARG A 105 -12.58 1.14 -12.39
C ARG A 105 -11.83 -0.03 -12.98
N ILE A 106 -12.53 -0.83 -13.76
CA ILE A 106 -12.00 -1.95 -14.54
C ILE A 106 -12.26 -1.60 -16.00
N ASP A 107 -11.63 -0.52 -16.44
CA ASP A 107 -11.82 0.03 -17.78
C ASP A 107 -10.53 -0.20 -18.59
N ASP A 108 -10.69 -0.54 -19.87
CA ASP A 108 -9.61 -0.58 -20.88
C ASP A 108 -8.41 -1.50 -20.58
N THR A 109 -8.60 -2.58 -19.81
CA THR A 109 -7.54 -3.56 -19.51
C THR A 109 -7.60 -4.78 -20.44
N GLN A 110 -6.52 -5.06 -21.16
CA GLN A 110 -6.47 -6.20 -22.10
C GLN A 110 -5.90 -7.48 -21.48
N SER A 111 -5.16 -7.37 -20.37
CA SER A 111 -4.55 -8.49 -19.66
C SER A 111 -4.64 -8.34 -18.14
N MET A 112 -4.46 -9.45 -17.42
CA MET A 112 -4.41 -9.45 -15.95
C MET A 112 -3.29 -8.59 -15.37
N ASP A 113 -2.13 -8.49 -16.03
CA ASP A 113 -1.03 -7.62 -15.59
C ASP A 113 -1.43 -6.15 -15.63
N MET A 114 -2.05 -5.72 -16.74
CA MET A 114 -2.55 -4.34 -16.89
C MET A 114 -3.65 -4.02 -15.89
N LEU A 115 -4.54 -4.99 -15.63
CA LEU A 115 -5.60 -4.85 -14.63
C LEU A 115 -5.01 -4.63 -13.25
N TYR A 116 -4.11 -5.50 -12.81
CA TYR A 116 -3.50 -5.38 -11.50
C TYR A 116 -2.73 -4.07 -11.36
N GLU A 117 -1.97 -3.67 -12.37
CA GLU A 117 -1.28 -2.39 -12.38
C GLU A 117 -2.24 -1.20 -12.23
N SER A 118 -3.33 -1.19 -13.01
CA SER A 118 -4.36 -0.15 -12.91
C SER A 118 -4.97 -0.09 -11.51
N LEU A 119 -5.31 -1.24 -10.91
CA LEU A 119 -5.86 -1.30 -9.55
C LEU A 119 -4.88 -0.78 -8.51
N VAL A 120 -3.59 -1.16 -8.59
CA VAL A 120 -2.56 -0.65 -7.67
C VAL A 120 -2.43 0.85 -7.78
N ARG A 121 -2.40 1.41 -9.00
CA ARG A 121 -2.32 2.85 -9.22
C ARG A 121 -3.55 3.59 -8.69
N GLN A 122 -4.75 3.03 -8.86
CA GLN A 122 -5.98 3.61 -8.32
C GLN A 122 -5.98 3.63 -6.78
N VAL A 123 -5.55 2.53 -6.13
CA VAL A 123 -5.46 2.45 -4.66
C VAL A 123 -4.37 3.37 -4.11
N ALA A 124 -3.21 3.42 -4.77
CA ALA A 124 -2.12 4.30 -4.38
C ALA A 124 -2.47 5.78 -4.57
N SER A 125 -3.20 6.12 -5.65
CA SER A 125 -3.52 7.50 -6.01
C SER A 125 -2.24 8.36 -6.00
N SER A 126 -2.18 9.40 -5.16
CA SER A 126 -1.02 10.29 -5.04
C SER A 126 0.20 9.70 -4.31
N GLN A 127 0.10 8.47 -3.77
CA GLN A 127 1.23 7.79 -3.11
C GLN A 127 2.29 7.30 -4.10
N ILE A 128 1.95 7.15 -5.39
CA ILE A 128 2.92 6.93 -6.47
C ILE A 128 2.97 8.22 -7.28
N PHE A 129 4.04 8.99 -7.13
CA PHE A 129 4.22 10.26 -7.84
C PHE A 129 5.11 10.15 -9.08
N SER A 130 5.77 9.00 -9.28
CA SER A 130 6.56 8.74 -10.49
C SER A 130 5.65 8.59 -11.72
N SER A 131 6.09 9.15 -12.85
CA SER A 131 5.43 9.08 -14.15
C SER A 131 5.86 7.87 -14.99
N GLN A 132 6.66 6.95 -14.42
CA GLN A 132 7.11 5.75 -15.11
C GLN A 132 5.90 4.89 -15.54
N GLN A 133 5.93 4.45 -16.79
CA GLN A 133 4.89 3.58 -17.35
C GLN A 133 4.88 2.21 -16.67
N ASN A 134 6.05 1.65 -16.37
CA ASN A 134 6.12 0.39 -15.63
C ASN A 134 5.88 0.63 -14.13
N LEU A 135 4.88 -0.05 -13.55
CA LEU A 135 4.54 0.11 -12.14
C LEU A 135 5.71 -0.18 -11.19
N TYR A 136 6.51 -1.21 -11.45
CA TYR A 136 7.64 -1.52 -10.57
C TYR A 136 8.65 -0.37 -10.52
N GLN A 137 9.03 0.16 -11.68
CA GLN A 137 9.93 1.31 -11.75
C GLN A 137 9.33 2.53 -11.03
N ALA A 138 8.03 2.79 -11.24
CA ALA A 138 7.33 3.89 -10.58
C ALA A 138 7.36 3.76 -9.04
N VAL A 139 7.14 2.54 -8.53
CA VAL A 139 7.15 2.25 -7.09
C VAL A 139 8.57 2.35 -6.50
N MET A 140 9.59 1.89 -7.22
CA MET A 140 10.98 1.99 -6.77
C MET A 140 11.44 3.44 -6.69
N GLU A 141 11.23 4.23 -7.74
CA GLU A 141 11.57 5.66 -7.76
C GLU A 141 10.83 6.44 -6.66
N THR A 142 9.54 6.11 -6.46
CA THR A 142 8.74 6.69 -5.37
C THR A 142 9.38 6.41 -4.00
N GLN A 143 9.85 5.18 -3.75
CA GLN A 143 10.49 4.80 -2.48
C GLN A 143 11.84 5.47 -2.30
N GLU A 144 12.66 5.57 -3.35
CA GLU A 144 13.95 6.26 -3.29
C GLU A 144 13.78 7.73 -2.90
N VAL A 145 12.84 8.42 -3.54
CA VAL A 145 12.55 9.83 -3.23
C VAL A 145 11.98 10.00 -1.81
N GLU A 146 11.16 9.08 -1.32
CA GLU A 146 10.69 9.08 0.07
C GLU A 146 11.83 8.87 1.07
N ALA A 147 12.76 7.95 0.79
CA ALA A 147 13.92 7.70 1.63
C ALA A 147 14.80 8.95 1.73
N ILE A 148 15.10 9.59 0.59
CA ILE A 148 15.89 10.83 0.53
C ILE A 148 15.19 11.96 1.31
N LYS A 149 13.87 12.14 1.14
CA LYS A 149 13.11 13.16 1.88
C LYS A 149 13.18 12.93 3.39
N LYS A 150 13.05 11.68 3.83
CA LYS A 150 13.13 11.31 5.25
C LYS A 150 14.52 11.57 5.82
N GLU A 151 15.57 11.28 5.06
CA GLU A 151 16.94 11.63 5.44
C GLU A 151 17.11 13.15 5.60
N MET A 152 16.62 13.95 4.64
CA MET A 152 16.64 15.41 4.73
C MET A 152 15.91 15.95 5.95
N GLU A 153 14.76 15.40 6.31
CA GLU A 153 14.00 15.79 7.50
C GLU A 153 14.77 15.46 8.80
N SER A 154 15.40 14.29 8.86
CA SER A 154 16.22 13.90 10.02
C SER A 154 17.41 14.84 10.21
N VAL A 155 18.11 15.20 9.13
CA VAL A 155 19.25 16.13 9.16
C VAL A 155 18.82 17.54 9.58
N LYS A 156 17.70 18.04 9.05
CA LYS A 156 17.16 19.37 9.43
C LYS A 156 16.77 19.42 10.91
N LYS A 157 16.16 18.36 11.44
CA LYS A 157 15.78 18.29 12.85
C LYS A 157 17.01 18.36 13.76
N THR A 158 18.04 17.57 13.48
CA THR A 158 19.30 17.60 14.24
C THR A 158 20.02 18.96 14.13
N GLY A 159 19.98 19.60 12.96
CA GLY A 159 20.54 20.93 12.76
C GLY A 159 19.82 22.01 13.60
N ASN A 160 18.49 21.97 13.66
CA ASN A 160 17.68 22.95 14.41
C ASN A 160 17.82 22.78 15.93
N GLU A 161 17.95 21.54 16.42
CA GLU A 161 18.27 21.23 17.82
C GLU A 161 19.68 21.72 18.21
N GLY A 162 20.65 21.65 17.30
CA GLY A 162 22.01 22.17 17.50
C GLY A 162 22.10 23.70 17.55
N THR A 163 21.34 24.42 16.70
CA THR A 163 21.26 25.89 16.73
C THR A 163 20.50 26.42 17.94
N ALA A 164 19.41 25.77 18.37
CA ALA A 164 18.69 26.14 19.58
C ALA A 164 19.57 25.98 20.84
N ALA A 165 20.37 24.91 20.91
CA ALA A 165 21.30 24.68 22.01
C ALA A 165 22.46 25.70 22.05
N THR A 166 22.87 26.27 20.91
CA THR A 166 23.93 27.29 20.86
C THR A 166 23.42 28.69 21.18
N GLU A 167 22.16 29.01 20.88
CA GLU A 167 21.54 30.28 21.26
C GLU A 167 21.25 30.37 22.76
N GLU A 168 20.75 29.30 23.41
CA GLU A 168 20.50 29.30 24.86
C GLU A 168 21.78 29.48 25.70
N VAL A 169 22.90 28.88 25.28
CA VAL A 169 24.20 29.03 25.96
C VAL A 169 24.75 30.46 25.81
N CYS A 170 24.57 31.07 24.63
CA CYS A 170 25.04 32.43 24.36
C CYS A 170 24.23 33.49 25.13
N VAL A 171 22.92 33.28 25.33
CA VAL A 171 22.06 34.17 26.13
C VAL A 171 22.38 34.06 27.62
N ALA A 172 22.61 32.84 28.14
CA ALA A 172 22.95 32.64 29.55
C ALA A 172 24.28 33.31 29.97
N GLN A 173 25.25 33.45 29.06
CA GLN A 173 26.54 34.10 29.33
C GLN A 173 26.52 35.63 29.24
N ARG A 174 25.45 36.25 28.71
CA ARG A 174 25.34 37.72 28.57
C ARG A 174 24.59 38.43 29.70
N VAL A 175 23.98 37.68 30.63
CA VAL A 175 23.22 38.23 31.76
C VAL A 175 23.95 38.03 33.10
N SER A 176 25.23 37.65 33.08
CA SER A 176 26.10 37.52 34.26
C SER A 176 27.18 38.60 34.29
#